data_AF-A0A9W6SS70-F1
#
_entry.id   AF-A0A9W6SS70-F1
#
_cell.length_a   1.000
_cell.length_b   1.000
_cell.length_c   1.000
_cell.angle_alpha   90.00
_cell.angle_beta   90.00
_cell.angle_gamma   90.00
#
_symmetry.space_group_name_H-M   'P 1'
#
loop_
_entity.id
_entity.type
_entity.pdbx_description
1 polymer ?
#
loop_
_entity_poly.entity_id
_entity_poly.type
_entity_poly.pdbx_seq_one_letter_code
_entity_poly.pdbx_strand_id
1 'polypeptide(L)'
;MRRREFAPVREHREPAPPSHRPSAETVPARDPLVPGTTDELIQLQATAGNEAVTGLVAQRAGGKGKGKAKKKAPPVDARVEHVKTAVKDGRFADGEQQLAAGEYGPARPGGAFWMLNGLSPDDLYKVSTGVGKDVRAKLIEHIAEADGKYNRARLESGIRAAMEAEKTAGSGTVSLIDALTVAGDGSFAPVWALLTGKSRPALIGVLRLLPRDLLVKLQGKLSEAPAADSAKLTDAIGDLVGTGTDMKSTDVIDLEGLKGLDRQMAGIYNQRGHLIAEQATALTIPSHAAAGIMKVESGGATFNAATDKTIIRFENHVFWKYWGKANKDSFNAHFDFERTAGGKPFHGHKWRESATGEWSDFHGDQEAEWRVIAFAASLGGQENAYKSASWGAGQVMGFNHSTVGFNTAVEMAAQYNKSERSQITGIFEYIRENNLAQAVRDADYATVAAGYNGSGQKATYAALIKAAADAYQKVTKGKTHVVN
;
A
#
# COMPACT_ATOMS: atom_id res chain seq x y z
N MET A 1 -10.79 99.24 -40.45
CA MET A 1 -11.94 99.38 -39.52
C MET A 1 -12.40 97.99 -39.07
N ARG A 2 -12.80 97.86 -37.81
CA ARG A 2 -13.11 96.61 -37.08
C ARG A 2 -14.34 95.86 -37.62
N ARG A 3 -14.39 94.54 -37.36
CA ARG A 3 -15.49 93.71 -36.72
C ARG A 3 -15.30 92.24 -37.18
N ARG A 4 -14.93 91.27 -36.35
CA ARG A 4 -15.58 90.52 -35.24
C ARG A 4 -16.79 89.64 -35.66
N GLU A 5 -16.72 88.39 -35.13
CA GLU A 5 -17.69 87.27 -35.10
C GLU A 5 -17.68 86.37 -36.35
N PHE A 6 -17.68 85.03 -36.30
CA PHE A 6 -18.23 84.03 -35.36
C PHE A 6 -17.31 82.78 -35.26
N ALA A 7 -17.38 82.05 -34.14
CA ALA A 7 -16.79 80.72 -33.98
C ALA A 7 -17.86 79.62 -34.07
N PRO A 8 -17.57 78.46 -34.70
CA PRO A 8 -18.35 77.26 -34.50
C PRO A 8 -17.54 76.08 -33.90
N VAL A 9 -18.20 75.43 -32.94
CA VAL A 9 -18.15 74.06 -32.41
C VAL A 9 -17.08 73.10 -32.98
N ARG A 10 -16.26 72.51 -32.09
CA ARG A 10 -15.39 71.34 -32.38
C ARG A 10 -16.04 70.04 -31.88
N GLU A 11 -16.19 69.08 -32.78
CA GLU A 11 -16.50 67.67 -32.49
C GLU A 11 -15.31 66.98 -31.81
N HIS A 12 -15.60 66.21 -30.77
CA HIS A 12 -14.66 65.28 -30.13
C HIS A 12 -14.60 63.97 -30.93
N ARG A 13 -13.41 63.62 -31.45
CA ARG A 13 -13.07 62.27 -31.95
C ARG A 13 -12.19 61.57 -30.91
N GLU A 14 -12.60 60.36 -30.51
CA GLU A 14 -11.85 59.46 -29.63
C GLU A 14 -10.56 58.93 -30.30
N PRO A 15 -9.46 58.74 -29.55
CA PRO A 15 -8.23 58.14 -30.07
C PRO A 15 -8.24 56.59 -30.01
N ALA A 16 -7.67 55.98 -31.05
CA ALA A 16 -7.55 54.52 -31.25
C ALA A 16 -6.55 53.84 -30.28
N PRO A 17 -6.73 52.53 -29.97
CA PRO A 17 -5.89 51.80 -29.03
C PRO A 17 -4.54 51.37 -29.65
N PRO A 18 -3.47 51.23 -28.84
CA PRO A 18 -2.15 50.87 -29.33
C PRO A 18 -2.01 49.37 -29.64
N SER A 19 -1.21 49.10 -30.68
CA SER A 19 -0.84 47.76 -31.16
C SER A 19 0.18 47.06 -30.26
N HIS A 20 -0.09 45.80 -29.89
CA HIS A 20 0.86 44.92 -29.21
C HIS A 20 1.54 43.96 -30.22
N ARG A 21 2.87 43.99 -30.26
CA ARG A 21 3.70 42.89 -30.76
C ARG A 21 3.84 41.83 -29.65
N PRO A 22 3.88 40.52 -29.97
CA PRO A 22 4.15 39.49 -28.98
C PRO A 22 5.67 39.45 -28.70
N SER A 23 6.03 39.74 -27.45
CA SER A 23 7.38 39.51 -26.92
C SER A 23 7.52 38.04 -26.51
N ALA A 24 8.69 37.46 -26.76
CA ALA A 24 9.03 36.08 -26.46
C ALA A 24 8.68 35.69 -25.02
N GLU A 25 7.97 34.58 -24.86
CA GLU A 25 7.73 33.93 -23.56
C GLU A 25 9.07 33.46 -22.96
N THR A 26 9.60 34.26 -22.06
CA THR A 26 10.54 33.78 -21.05
C THR A 26 9.77 32.87 -20.11
N VAL A 27 10.13 31.58 -20.10
CA VAL A 27 9.80 30.63 -19.02
C VAL A 27 10.14 31.32 -17.69
N PRO A 28 9.19 31.45 -16.73
CA PRO A 28 9.51 32.09 -15.47
C PRO A 28 10.56 31.24 -14.75
N ALA A 29 11.66 31.89 -14.35
CA ALA A 29 12.57 31.31 -13.38
C ALA A 29 11.74 30.93 -12.13
N ARG A 30 11.96 29.73 -11.58
CA ARG A 30 11.39 29.35 -10.29
C ARG A 30 11.69 30.45 -9.28
N ASP A 31 10.66 31.00 -8.66
CA ASP A 31 10.81 32.02 -7.63
C ASP A 31 11.83 31.55 -6.58
N PRO A 32 12.79 32.41 -6.16
CA PRO A 32 13.58 32.11 -5.00
C PRO A 32 12.64 31.96 -3.79
N LEU A 33 12.77 30.84 -3.07
CA LEU A 33 11.98 30.48 -1.89
C LEU A 33 11.53 31.70 -1.10
N VAL A 34 10.21 31.94 -1.07
CA VAL A 34 9.62 33.01 -0.29
C VAL A 34 9.92 32.74 1.19
N PRO A 35 10.59 33.66 1.91
CA PRO A 35 10.92 33.46 3.33
C PRO A 35 9.64 33.26 4.15
N GLY A 36 9.52 32.14 4.87
CA GLY A 36 8.35 31.83 5.71
C GLY A 36 7.32 30.84 5.17
N THR A 37 7.64 30.10 4.12
CA THR A 37 6.78 29.02 3.59
C THR A 37 6.87 27.74 4.42
N THR A 38 5.86 26.88 4.31
CA THR A 38 5.78 25.54 4.92
C THR A 38 7.04 24.72 4.69
N ASP A 39 7.71 24.91 3.56
CA ASP A 39 8.94 24.21 3.17
C ASP A 39 10.15 24.61 4.04
N GLU A 40 10.23 25.87 4.51
CA GLU A 40 11.27 26.34 5.44
C GLU A 40 11.09 25.69 6.83
N LEU A 41 9.83 25.54 7.27
CA LEU A 41 9.50 24.89 8.53
C LEU A 41 9.75 23.37 8.47
N ILE A 42 9.51 22.73 7.33
CA ILE A 42 9.83 21.32 7.09
C ILE A 42 11.35 21.10 7.06
N GLN A 43 12.10 21.98 6.39
CA GLN A 43 13.58 21.96 6.38
C GLN A 43 14.17 22.16 7.78
N LEU A 44 13.67 23.13 8.53
CA LEU A 44 14.13 23.41 9.90
C LEU A 44 13.74 22.30 10.87
N GLN A 45 12.58 21.67 10.66
CA GLN A 45 12.16 20.47 11.39
C GLN A 45 13.11 19.31 11.14
N ALA A 46 13.44 19.07 9.87
CA ALA A 46 14.27 17.95 9.44
C ALA A 46 15.72 18.08 9.92
N THR A 47 16.24 19.30 10.04
CA THR A 47 17.64 19.55 10.40
C THR A 47 17.86 19.81 11.88
N ALA A 48 16.89 20.40 12.59
CA ALA A 48 17.08 20.88 13.96
C ALA A 48 15.94 20.49 14.94
N GLY A 49 14.94 19.74 14.46
CA GLY A 49 13.86 19.17 15.27
C GLY A 49 12.82 20.20 15.75
N ASN A 50 11.82 19.68 16.48
CA ASN A 50 10.63 20.44 16.90
C ASN A 50 10.94 21.70 17.73
N GLU A 51 12.04 21.72 18.49
CA GLU A 51 12.45 22.91 19.24
C GLU A 51 12.87 24.08 18.34
N ALA A 52 13.50 23.79 17.19
CA ALA A 52 13.97 24.82 16.27
C ALA A 52 12.81 25.44 15.46
N VAL A 53 11.86 24.61 15.02
CA VAL A 53 10.61 25.07 14.39
C VAL A 53 9.79 25.93 15.34
N THR A 54 9.65 25.48 16.59
CA THR A 54 8.97 26.25 17.64
C THR A 54 9.71 27.57 17.92
N GLY A 55 11.05 27.57 17.89
CA GLY A 55 11.90 28.75 18.06
C GLY A 55 11.73 29.79 16.95
N LEU A 56 11.66 29.36 15.69
CA LEU A 56 11.48 30.24 14.53
C LEU A 56 10.08 30.86 14.50
N VAL A 57 9.05 30.05 14.81
CA VAL A 57 7.66 30.51 14.93
C VAL A 57 7.51 31.50 16.09
N ALA A 58 8.17 31.26 17.22
CA ALA A 58 8.18 32.17 18.38
C ALA A 58 8.95 33.48 18.11
N GLN A 59 10.08 33.43 17.38
CA GLN A 59 10.84 34.63 16.99
C GLN A 59 10.03 35.55 16.07
N ARG A 60 9.18 34.98 15.21
CA ARG A 60 8.34 35.72 14.26
C ARG A 60 7.04 36.24 14.89
N ALA A 61 6.59 35.70 16.02
CA ALA A 61 5.35 36.08 16.70
C ALA A 61 5.45 37.32 17.63
N GLY A 62 6.64 37.87 17.90
CA GLY A 62 6.76 39.13 18.64
C GLY A 62 8.08 39.31 19.38
N GLY A 63 8.70 40.48 19.16
CA GLY A 63 9.98 40.86 19.74
C GLY A 63 9.97 41.03 21.27
N LYS A 64 11.19 40.85 21.83
CA LYS A 64 11.69 41.28 23.15
C LYS A 64 10.79 40.96 24.36
N GLY A 65 11.08 39.85 25.02
CA GLY A 65 10.67 39.60 26.40
C GLY A 65 11.59 38.59 27.09
N LYS A 66 12.32 39.04 28.12
CA LYS A 66 13.24 38.24 28.95
C LYS A 66 12.54 37.02 29.55
N GLY A 67 13.20 35.85 29.44
CA GLY A 67 13.09 34.68 30.32
C GLY A 67 11.69 34.17 30.66
N LYS A 68 11.16 33.23 29.86
CA LYS A 68 10.15 32.26 30.34
C LYS A 68 10.60 30.84 29.99
N ALA A 69 10.41 29.93 30.94
CA ALA A 69 10.84 28.54 30.88
C ALA A 69 10.43 27.86 29.56
N LYS A 70 11.39 27.17 28.94
CA LYS A 70 11.16 26.29 27.77
C LYS A 70 10.04 25.28 28.12
N LYS A 71 8.87 25.36 27.48
CA LYS A 71 7.86 24.31 27.58
C LYS A 71 8.42 23.05 26.89
N LYS A 72 8.84 22.04 27.65
CA LYS A 72 9.20 20.72 27.09
C LYS A 72 7.99 20.16 26.34
N ALA A 73 8.24 19.59 25.17
CA ALA A 73 7.23 18.87 24.41
C ALA A 73 6.60 17.75 25.28
N PRO A 74 5.28 17.46 25.15
CA PRO A 74 4.63 16.43 25.94
C PRO A 74 5.32 15.05 25.77
N PRO A 75 5.47 14.27 26.86
CA PRO A 75 5.91 12.88 26.79
C PRO A 75 5.03 12.05 25.85
N VAL A 76 5.58 10.97 25.27
CA VAL A 76 4.86 10.06 24.36
C VAL A 76 3.53 9.59 24.96
N ASP A 77 3.50 9.21 26.24
CA ASP A 77 2.29 8.73 26.90
C ASP A 77 1.17 9.79 26.95
N ALA A 78 1.54 11.06 27.20
CA ALA A 78 0.57 12.16 27.20
C ALA A 78 -0.02 12.39 25.79
N ARG A 79 0.78 12.19 24.75
CA ARG A 79 0.32 12.28 23.34
C ARG A 79 -0.59 11.11 22.98
N VAL A 80 -0.28 9.91 23.44
CA VAL A 80 -1.13 8.72 23.27
C VAL A 80 -2.51 8.97 23.85
N GLU A 81 -2.59 9.43 25.10
CA GLU A 81 -3.88 9.69 25.76
C GLU A 81 -4.66 10.84 25.10
N HIS A 82 -3.96 11.88 24.62
CA HIS A 82 -4.59 12.93 23.83
C HIS A 82 -5.22 12.40 22.55
N VAL A 83 -4.48 11.58 21.78
CA VAL A 83 -4.99 11.02 20.52
C VAL A 83 -6.19 10.11 20.78
N LYS A 84 -6.13 9.24 21.80
CA LYS A 84 -7.27 8.40 22.20
C LYS A 84 -8.50 9.24 22.54
N THR A 85 -8.31 10.30 23.32
CA THR A 85 -9.41 11.20 23.74
C THR A 85 -9.99 11.93 22.55
N ALA A 86 -9.15 12.49 21.67
CA ALA A 86 -9.59 13.20 20.48
C ALA A 86 -10.39 12.29 19.54
N VAL A 87 -9.93 11.07 19.29
CA VAL A 87 -10.67 10.08 18.47
C VAL A 87 -11.99 9.68 19.13
N LYS A 88 -12.03 9.53 20.46
CA LYS A 88 -13.26 9.26 21.21
C LYS A 88 -14.28 10.38 21.06
N ASP A 89 -13.80 11.63 21.05
CA ASP A 89 -14.62 12.83 20.89
C ASP A 89 -14.99 13.12 19.42
N GLY A 90 -14.56 12.29 18.47
CA GLY A 90 -14.77 12.51 17.03
C GLY A 90 -13.94 13.67 16.45
N ARG A 91 -12.88 14.09 17.14
CA ARG A 91 -12.01 15.21 16.76
C ARG A 91 -10.75 14.72 16.06
N PHE A 92 -10.80 14.64 14.74
CA PHE A 92 -9.69 14.13 13.94
C PHE A 92 -8.80 15.27 13.43
N ALA A 93 -9.35 16.18 12.64
CA ALA A 93 -8.60 17.24 11.95
C ALA A 93 -8.77 18.65 12.56
N ASP A 94 -9.31 18.76 13.78
CA ASP A 94 -9.48 20.04 14.47
C ASP A 94 -8.13 20.75 14.69
N GLY A 95 -8.08 22.04 14.37
CA GLY A 95 -6.97 22.91 14.77
C GLY A 95 -6.98 23.20 16.27
N GLU A 96 -5.88 23.79 16.76
CA GLU A 96 -5.86 24.35 18.12
C GLU A 96 -6.90 25.48 18.20
N GLN A 97 -7.81 25.41 19.18
CA GLN A 97 -8.82 26.44 19.37
C GLN A 97 -8.29 27.51 20.30
N GLN A 98 -8.31 28.75 19.84
CA GLN A 98 -8.09 29.91 20.69
C GLN A 98 -9.27 30.06 21.66
N LEU A 99 -8.99 30.53 22.87
CA LEU A 99 -10.02 30.85 23.85
C LEU A 99 -10.92 31.98 23.32
N ALA A 100 -12.22 31.90 23.63
CA ALA A 100 -13.11 33.01 23.34
C ALA A 100 -12.69 34.25 24.15
N ALA A 101 -12.99 35.44 23.62
CA ALA A 101 -12.66 36.69 24.29
C ALA A 101 -13.33 36.73 25.69
N GLY A 102 -12.50 36.71 26.75
CA GLY A 102 -12.95 36.72 28.15
C GLY A 102 -12.84 35.39 28.88
N GLU A 103 -12.48 34.29 28.21
CA GLU A 103 -12.20 33.01 28.86
C GLU A 103 -10.74 32.92 29.33
N TYR A 104 -10.51 32.27 30.48
CA TYR A 104 -9.19 32.08 31.07
C TYR A 104 -8.86 30.59 31.19
N GLY A 105 -7.74 30.14 30.61
CA GLY A 105 -7.28 28.75 30.61
C GLY A 105 -6.13 28.51 29.62
N PRO A 106 -5.60 27.28 29.47
CA PRO A 106 -4.80 26.91 28.30
C PRO A 106 -5.69 26.76 27.06
N ALA A 107 -5.17 27.10 25.87
CA ALA A 107 -5.86 26.83 24.60
C ALA A 107 -6.24 25.35 24.48
N ARG A 108 -7.36 25.05 23.80
CA ARG A 108 -7.77 23.66 23.62
C ARG A 108 -6.89 23.03 22.53
N PRO A 109 -6.08 22.01 22.86
CA PRO A 109 -5.23 21.37 21.87
C PRO A 109 -6.07 20.73 20.76
N GLY A 110 -5.52 20.72 19.55
CA GLY A 110 -6.21 20.26 18.35
C GLY A 110 -6.63 18.78 18.38
N GLY A 111 -7.18 18.31 17.27
CA GLY A 111 -7.64 16.94 17.10
C GLY A 111 -6.51 15.92 17.08
N ALA A 112 -6.86 14.67 16.75
CA ALA A 112 -5.92 13.57 16.73
C ALA A 112 -4.77 13.78 15.71
N PHE A 113 -5.09 14.21 14.48
CA PHE A 113 -4.08 14.45 13.44
C PHE A 113 -3.20 15.64 13.77
N TRP A 114 -3.73 16.69 14.41
CA TRP A 114 -2.92 17.80 14.90
C TRP A 114 -1.82 17.32 15.87
N MET A 115 -2.16 16.40 16.78
CA MET A 115 -1.20 15.87 17.76
C MET A 115 -0.13 14.96 17.14
N LEU A 116 -0.50 14.24 16.08
CA LEU A 116 0.40 13.34 15.34
C LEU A 116 1.27 14.09 14.32
N ASN A 117 0.77 15.21 13.80
CA ASN A 117 1.46 16.00 12.80
C ASN A 117 2.72 16.67 13.39
N GLY A 118 3.84 16.65 12.66
CA GLY A 118 5.11 17.22 13.11
C GLY A 118 5.89 16.38 14.15
N LEU A 119 5.37 15.22 14.56
CA LEU A 119 6.16 14.30 15.39
C LEU A 119 7.41 13.80 14.67
N SER A 120 8.49 13.50 15.40
CA SER A 120 9.62 12.77 14.81
C SER A 120 9.13 11.42 14.25
N PRO A 121 9.83 10.81 13.26
CA PRO A 121 9.47 9.49 12.76
C PRO A 121 9.26 8.45 13.87
N ASP A 122 10.17 8.45 14.85
CA ASP A 122 10.12 7.57 16.01
C ASP A 122 8.93 7.87 16.93
N ASP A 123 8.65 9.15 17.21
CA ASP A 123 7.52 9.51 18.08
C ASP A 123 6.18 9.29 17.39
N LEU A 124 6.09 9.54 16.07
CA LEU A 124 4.90 9.21 15.29
C LEU A 124 4.61 7.71 15.37
N TYR A 125 5.64 6.87 15.19
CA TYR A 125 5.51 5.42 15.33
C TYR A 125 5.12 5.02 16.77
N LYS A 126 5.81 5.53 17.79
CA LYS A 126 5.55 5.19 19.20
C LYS A 126 4.14 5.60 19.62
N VAL A 127 3.71 6.83 19.31
CA VAL A 127 2.37 7.32 19.64
C VAL A 127 1.31 6.52 18.89
N SER A 128 1.49 6.28 17.58
CA SER A 128 0.55 5.47 16.77
C SER A 128 0.46 4.03 17.26
N THR A 129 1.55 3.46 17.77
CA THR A 129 1.55 2.13 18.38
C THR A 129 0.79 2.15 19.71
N GLY A 130 1.08 3.13 20.57
CA GLY A 130 0.54 3.25 21.92
C GLY A 130 -0.97 3.54 21.99
N VAL A 131 -1.57 4.11 20.95
CA VAL A 131 -3.02 4.38 20.92
C VAL A 131 -3.89 3.12 20.79
N GLY A 132 -3.30 1.99 20.36
CA GLY A 132 -4.01 0.72 20.20
C GLY A 132 -4.71 0.54 18.85
N LYS A 133 -5.04 -0.71 18.52
CA LYS A 133 -5.52 -1.13 17.18
C LYS A 133 -6.81 -0.44 16.74
N ASP A 134 -7.77 -0.27 17.65
CA ASP A 134 -9.10 0.26 17.30
C ASP A 134 -9.03 1.77 17.02
N VAL A 135 -8.19 2.48 17.77
CA VAL A 135 -7.93 3.90 17.55
C VAL A 135 -7.18 4.10 16.22
N ARG A 136 -6.19 3.24 15.90
CA ARG A 136 -5.53 3.27 14.59
C ARG A 136 -6.51 3.05 13.43
N ALA A 137 -7.42 2.09 13.54
CA ALA A 137 -8.42 1.83 12.51
C ALA A 137 -9.29 3.07 12.24
N LYS A 138 -9.78 3.72 13.30
CA LYS A 138 -10.53 4.98 13.19
C LYS A 138 -9.71 6.13 12.59
N LEU A 139 -8.44 6.26 12.97
CA LEU A 139 -7.55 7.25 12.37
C LEU A 139 -7.37 7.04 10.86
N ILE A 140 -7.32 5.78 10.39
CA ILE A 140 -7.25 5.46 8.96
C ILE A 140 -8.58 5.74 8.27
N GLU A 141 -9.72 5.39 8.88
CA GLU A 141 -11.05 5.67 8.34
C GLU A 141 -11.25 7.18 8.07
N HIS A 142 -10.77 8.01 8.99
CA HIS A 142 -10.88 9.47 8.91
C HIS A 142 -9.67 10.16 8.25
N ILE A 143 -8.73 9.42 7.66
CA ILE A 143 -7.45 9.97 7.19
C ILE A 143 -7.60 11.05 6.11
N ALA A 144 -8.69 11.01 5.33
CA ALA A 144 -9.02 12.02 4.33
C ALA A 144 -9.28 13.41 4.95
N GLU A 145 -9.68 13.49 6.22
CA GLU A 145 -9.88 14.78 6.89
C GLU A 145 -8.57 15.57 7.10
N ALA A 146 -7.42 14.90 7.00
CA ALA A 146 -6.12 15.53 7.06
C ALA A 146 -5.74 16.29 5.78
N ASP A 147 -6.45 16.05 4.66
CA ASP A 147 -6.15 16.66 3.37
C ASP A 147 -6.18 18.20 3.43
N GLY A 148 -5.13 18.82 2.89
CA GLY A 148 -4.97 20.28 2.88
C GLY A 148 -4.70 20.91 4.24
N LYS A 149 -4.70 20.15 5.34
CA LYS A 149 -4.50 20.65 6.72
C LYS A 149 -3.23 20.12 7.37
N TYR A 150 -2.89 18.86 7.12
CA TYR A 150 -1.73 18.17 7.69
C TYR A 150 -1.02 17.34 6.61
N ASN A 151 0.18 16.84 6.93
CA ASN A 151 0.88 15.95 6.00
C ASN A 151 0.22 14.56 6.01
N ARG A 152 -0.84 14.40 5.20
CA ARG A 152 -1.62 13.16 5.11
C ARG A 152 -0.75 11.96 4.78
N ALA A 153 0.12 12.06 3.78
CA ALA A 153 1.00 10.97 3.36
C ALA A 153 1.85 10.43 4.52
N ARG A 154 2.41 11.35 5.30
CA ARG A 154 3.23 11.03 6.48
C ARG A 154 2.40 10.41 7.61
N LEU A 155 1.24 10.98 7.91
CA LEU A 155 0.32 10.47 8.93
C LEU A 155 -0.17 9.07 8.57
N GLU A 156 -0.66 8.88 7.34
CA GLU A 156 -1.17 7.61 6.86
C GLU A 156 -0.11 6.52 6.91
N SER A 157 1.10 6.79 6.38
CA SER A 157 2.19 5.82 6.35
C SER A 157 2.67 5.47 7.77
N GLY A 158 2.78 6.46 8.67
CA GLY A 158 3.16 6.24 10.06
C GLY A 158 2.12 5.43 10.86
N ILE A 159 0.82 5.70 10.65
CA ILE A 159 -0.27 4.95 11.30
C ILE A 159 -0.31 3.53 10.75
N ARG A 160 -0.21 3.34 9.42
CA ARG A 160 -0.19 2.02 8.77
C ARG A 160 0.99 1.18 9.24
N ALA A 161 2.18 1.77 9.35
CA ALA A 161 3.34 1.08 9.89
C ALA A 161 3.14 0.60 11.34
N ALA A 162 2.47 1.41 12.18
CA ALA A 162 2.13 1.01 13.54
C ALA A 162 1.03 -0.09 13.59
N MET A 163 0.32 -0.35 12.49
CA MET A 163 -0.57 -1.51 12.35
C MET A 163 0.20 -2.79 12.01
N GLU A 164 1.34 -2.68 11.34
CA GLU A 164 2.17 -3.82 10.89
C GLU A 164 3.16 -4.32 11.97
N ALA A 165 3.22 -3.68 13.15
CA ALA A 165 4.09 -4.02 14.28
C ALA A 165 5.62 -4.06 13.97
N GLU A 166 6.05 -3.52 12.84
CA GLU A 166 7.44 -3.43 12.43
C GLU A 166 8.09 -2.13 12.89
N LYS A 167 8.78 -2.18 14.03
CA LYS A 167 9.45 -1.01 14.63
C LYS A 167 10.48 -0.34 13.70
N THR A 168 11.15 -1.11 12.86
CA THR A 168 12.25 -0.64 11.99
C THR A 168 11.80 -0.17 10.61
N ALA A 169 10.73 -0.72 10.05
CA ALA A 169 10.18 -0.27 8.77
C ALA A 169 9.38 1.03 8.94
N GLY A 170 8.64 1.17 10.04
CA GLY A 170 7.74 2.31 10.24
C GLY A 170 8.42 3.67 10.39
N SER A 171 9.41 3.80 11.26
CA SER A 171 10.18 5.04 11.34
C SER A 171 10.99 5.27 10.05
N GLY A 172 11.47 4.20 9.41
CA GLY A 172 12.16 4.23 8.13
C GLY A 172 11.33 4.84 6.99
N THR A 173 10.07 4.42 6.82
CA THR A 173 9.17 4.98 5.79
C THR A 173 8.87 6.44 6.05
N VAL A 174 8.61 6.82 7.31
CA VAL A 174 8.34 8.23 7.65
C VAL A 174 9.57 9.11 7.40
N SER A 175 10.77 8.65 7.79
CA SER A 175 12.03 9.32 7.45
C SER A 175 12.25 9.46 5.95
N LEU A 176 11.84 8.45 5.17
CA LEU A 176 11.95 8.47 3.72
C LEU A 176 11.01 9.49 3.08
N ILE A 177 9.76 9.60 3.56
CA ILE A 177 8.80 10.64 3.14
C ILE A 177 9.34 12.03 3.48
N ASP A 178 9.90 12.22 4.67
CA ASP A 178 10.50 13.49 5.10
C ASP A 178 11.66 13.86 4.15
N ALA A 179 12.56 12.91 3.85
CA ALA A 179 13.66 13.12 2.92
C ALA A 179 13.19 13.41 1.48
N LEU A 180 12.17 12.71 0.99
CA LEU A 180 11.57 12.93 -0.34
C LEU A 180 10.88 14.30 -0.46
N THR A 181 10.25 14.76 0.63
CA THR A 181 9.62 16.08 0.72
C THR A 181 10.69 17.16 0.66
N VAL A 182 11.74 17.03 1.48
CA VAL A 182 12.87 17.97 1.55
C VAL A 182 13.64 18.02 0.23
N ALA A 183 13.84 16.87 -0.42
CA ALA A 183 14.54 16.79 -1.69
C ALA A 183 13.81 17.59 -2.79
N GLY A 184 12.47 17.66 -2.76
CA GLY A 184 11.69 18.31 -3.81
C GLY A 184 12.10 17.74 -5.17
N ASP A 185 12.49 18.58 -6.11
CA ASP A 185 13.06 18.14 -7.40
C ASP A 185 14.60 18.12 -7.43
N GLY A 186 15.23 18.48 -6.32
CA GLY A 186 16.67 18.54 -6.14
C GLY A 186 17.32 17.17 -6.03
N SER A 187 18.45 17.11 -5.31
CA SER A 187 19.23 15.88 -5.17
C SER A 187 18.56 14.87 -4.25
N PHE A 188 18.56 13.61 -4.68
CA PHE A 188 18.05 12.47 -3.92
C PHE A 188 19.15 11.78 -3.09
N ALA A 189 20.36 12.34 -2.98
CA ALA A 189 21.44 11.72 -2.19
C ALA A 189 21.04 11.37 -0.74
N PRO A 190 20.33 12.25 0.01
CA PRO A 190 19.84 11.88 1.35
C PRO A 190 18.77 10.78 1.34
N VAL A 191 17.95 10.73 0.28
CA VAL A 191 16.93 9.69 0.07
C VAL A 191 17.60 8.34 -0.17
N TRP A 192 18.61 8.30 -1.04
CA TRP A 192 19.36 7.07 -1.33
C TRP A 192 20.18 6.57 -0.15
N ALA A 193 20.73 7.48 0.67
CA ALA A 193 21.44 7.11 1.90
C ALA A 193 20.55 6.34 2.88
N LEU A 194 19.24 6.63 2.92
CA LEU A 194 18.28 5.90 3.74
C LEU A 194 17.95 4.50 3.21
N LEU A 195 18.25 4.20 1.95
CA LEU A 195 17.92 2.91 1.30
C LEU A 195 19.16 2.02 1.10
N THR A 196 20.34 2.62 0.96
CA THR A 196 21.61 1.95 0.70
C THR A 196 21.95 0.92 1.79
N GLY A 197 22.50 -0.23 1.39
CA GLY A 197 22.89 -1.30 2.29
C GLY A 197 21.75 -2.14 2.89
N LYS A 198 20.48 -1.78 2.64
CA LYS A 198 19.33 -2.61 3.09
C LYS A 198 19.22 -3.89 2.27
N SER A 199 18.80 -4.98 2.91
CA SER A 199 18.39 -6.20 2.19
C SER A 199 17.16 -5.92 1.33
N ARG A 200 16.94 -6.72 0.27
CA ARG A 200 15.76 -6.55 -0.58
C ARG A 200 14.44 -6.62 0.20
N PRO A 201 14.23 -7.56 1.15
CA PRO A 201 13.01 -7.55 1.98
C PRO A 201 12.85 -6.27 2.81
N ALA A 202 13.94 -5.73 3.36
CA ALA A 202 13.89 -4.48 4.11
C ALA A 202 13.60 -3.26 3.22
N LEU A 203 14.06 -3.27 1.96
CA LEU A 203 13.68 -2.27 0.96
C LEU A 203 12.19 -2.35 0.66
N ILE A 204 11.68 -3.55 0.37
CA ILE A 204 10.25 -3.76 0.07
C ILE A 204 9.37 -3.31 1.24
N GLY A 205 9.72 -3.68 2.49
CA GLY A 205 8.95 -3.27 3.67
C GLY A 205 8.87 -1.75 3.86
N VAL A 206 9.97 -1.03 3.61
CA VAL A 206 9.99 0.45 3.71
C VAL A 206 9.27 1.11 2.54
N LEU A 207 9.52 0.63 1.32
CA LEU A 207 9.05 1.25 0.08
C LEU A 207 7.55 0.99 -0.18
N ARG A 208 7.01 -0.18 0.16
CA ARG A 208 5.60 -0.52 -0.12
C ARG A 208 4.59 0.38 0.59
N LEU A 209 5.01 1.00 1.70
CA LEU A 209 4.20 1.90 2.51
C LEU A 209 4.24 3.35 2.00
N LEU A 210 5.12 3.65 1.03
CA LEU A 210 5.13 4.96 0.41
C LEU A 210 3.88 5.17 -0.47
N PRO A 211 3.33 6.39 -0.50
CA PRO A 211 2.42 6.81 -1.54
C PRO A 211 3.00 6.55 -2.95
N ARG A 212 2.12 6.15 -3.88
CA ARG A 212 2.50 5.75 -5.24
C ARG A 212 3.24 6.85 -6.01
N ASP A 213 2.76 8.07 -5.92
CA ASP A 213 3.38 9.25 -6.54
C ASP A 213 4.82 9.47 -6.06
N LEU A 214 5.09 9.24 -4.77
CA LEU A 214 6.43 9.29 -4.21
C LEU A 214 7.31 8.11 -4.67
N LEU A 215 6.74 6.92 -4.84
CA LEU A 215 7.44 5.78 -5.44
C LEU A 215 7.81 6.03 -6.91
N VAL A 216 6.90 6.60 -7.70
CA VAL A 216 7.16 7.00 -9.10
C VAL A 216 8.23 8.09 -9.15
N LYS A 217 8.18 9.05 -8.23
CA LYS A 217 9.21 10.09 -8.11
C LYS A 217 10.59 9.49 -7.81
N LEU A 218 10.64 8.51 -6.91
CA LEU A 218 11.87 7.76 -6.59
C LEU A 218 12.36 6.94 -7.80
N GLN A 219 11.47 6.32 -8.56
CA GLN A 219 11.79 5.62 -9.82
C GLN A 219 12.44 6.54 -10.85
N GLY A 220 11.87 7.74 -11.06
CA GLY A 220 12.42 8.74 -11.97
C GLY A 220 13.81 9.24 -11.60
N LYS A 221 14.28 8.93 -10.38
CA LYS A 221 15.57 9.36 -9.83
C LYS A 221 16.57 8.20 -9.68
N LEU A 222 16.28 7.00 -10.20
CA LEU A 222 17.13 5.81 -10.11
C LEU A 222 18.55 6.01 -10.65
N SER A 223 18.75 6.95 -11.59
CA SER A 223 20.08 7.32 -12.09
C SER A 223 20.98 7.96 -11.02
N GLU A 224 20.41 8.51 -9.94
CA GLU A 224 21.15 9.06 -8.80
C GLU A 224 21.46 7.99 -7.73
N ALA A 225 20.97 6.75 -7.89
CA ALA A 225 21.15 5.68 -6.91
C ALA A 225 22.62 5.20 -6.85
N PRO A 226 23.16 4.88 -5.65
CA PRO A 226 24.52 4.36 -5.51
C PRO A 226 24.76 3.09 -6.32
N ALA A 227 25.86 3.08 -7.08
CA ALA A 227 26.17 2.00 -8.03
C ALA A 227 26.14 0.59 -7.40
N ALA A 228 26.59 0.46 -6.14
CA ALA A 228 26.63 -0.81 -5.42
C ALA A 228 25.23 -1.44 -5.18
N ASP A 229 24.19 -0.63 -5.07
CA ASP A 229 22.82 -1.07 -4.77
C ASP A 229 21.82 -0.77 -5.91
N SER A 230 22.27 -0.13 -7.00
CA SER A 230 21.43 0.37 -8.08
C SER A 230 20.53 -0.71 -8.72
N ALA A 231 21.06 -1.92 -8.97
CA ALA A 231 20.26 -3.02 -9.52
C ALA A 231 19.15 -3.44 -8.56
N LYS A 232 19.48 -3.69 -7.29
CA LYS A 232 18.53 -4.10 -6.25
C LYS A 232 17.46 -3.03 -5.98
N LEU A 233 17.85 -1.75 -6.00
CA LEU A 233 16.93 -0.62 -5.85
C LEU A 233 16.01 -0.49 -7.07
N THR A 234 16.57 -0.63 -8.27
CA THR A 234 15.81 -0.65 -9.52
C THR A 234 14.77 -1.76 -9.51
N ASP A 235 15.16 -2.98 -9.12
CA ASP A 235 14.25 -4.12 -9.04
C ASP A 235 13.16 -3.88 -7.99
N ALA A 236 13.54 -3.54 -6.75
CA ALA A 236 12.58 -3.36 -5.66
C ALA A 236 11.59 -2.20 -5.92
N ILE A 237 12.07 -1.08 -6.49
CA ILE A 237 11.22 0.05 -6.86
C ILE A 237 10.40 -0.31 -8.10
N GLY A 238 10.97 -0.99 -9.08
CA GLY A 238 10.29 -1.45 -10.29
C GLY A 238 9.11 -2.37 -9.96
N ASP A 239 9.30 -3.34 -9.07
CA ASP A 239 8.24 -4.25 -8.63
C ASP A 239 7.10 -3.53 -7.90
N LEU A 240 7.44 -2.57 -7.03
CA LEU A 240 6.48 -1.84 -6.21
C LEU A 240 5.76 -0.73 -6.96
N VAL A 241 6.48 -0.01 -7.81
CA VAL A 241 5.90 0.96 -8.73
C VAL A 241 5.10 0.13 -9.72
N GLY A 242 5.77 -0.56 -10.63
CA GLY A 242 5.20 -0.89 -11.92
C GLY A 242 4.59 0.33 -12.59
N THR A 243 4.43 0.28 -13.89
CA THR A 243 3.92 1.38 -14.73
C THR A 243 2.53 1.92 -14.36
N GLY A 244 1.85 1.35 -13.37
CA GLY A 244 1.04 2.18 -12.50
C GLY A 244 -0.13 2.91 -13.09
N THR A 245 -0.77 2.27 -14.05
CA THR A 245 -2.22 2.21 -14.30
C THR A 245 -2.54 1.09 -15.30
N ASP A 246 -1.54 0.47 -15.91
CA ASP A 246 -1.68 -0.47 -17.02
C ASP A 246 -1.23 -1.89 -16.64
N MET A 247 -1.81 -2.50 -15.60
CA MET A 247 -1.76 -3.99 -15.53
C MET A 247 -2.34 -4.60 -16.82
N LYS A 248 -3.27 -3.87 -17.44
CA LYS A 248 -3.96 -4.19 -18.66
C LYS A 248 -3.01 -4.17 -19.86
N SER A 249 -3.16 -5.16 -20.72
CA SER A 249 -2.52 -5.12 -22.03
C SER A 249 -3.05 -3.96 -22.86
N THR A 250 -2.15 -3.30 -23.61
CA THR A 250 -2.49 -2.16 -24.48
C THR A 250 -3.17 -2.58 -25.79
N ASP A 251 -2.97 -3.82 -26.20
CA ASP A 251 -3.48 -4.44 -27.43
C ASP A 251 -4.54 -5.51 -27.13
N VAL A 252 -5.64 -5.06 -26.52
CA VAL A 252 -6.72 -5.93 -26.02
C VAL A 252 -7.24 -6.93 -27.07
N ILE A 253 -7.65 -8.11 -26.60
CA ILE A 253 -8.33 -9.15 -27.37
C ILE A 253 -9.83 -8.87 -27.29
N ASP A 254 -10.50 -8.85 -28.44
CA ASP A 254 -11.96 -8.85 -28.47
C ASP A 254 -12.49 -10.16 -27.89
N LEU A 255 -13.35 -10.05 -26.89
CA LEU A 255 -13.93 -11.21 -26.21
C LEU A 255 -15.16 -11.75 -26.94
N GLU A 256 -15.70 -11.02 -27.92
CA GLU A 256 -16.84 -11.47 -28.73
C GLU A 256 -16.47 -12.76 -29.49
N GLY A 257 -17.37 -13.76 -29.46
CA GLY A 257 -17.13 -15.07 -30.07
C GLY A 257 -16.24 -16.04 -29.28
N LEU A 258 -15.42 -15.57 -28.33
CA LEU A 258 -14.64 -16.45 -27.43
C LEU A 258 -15.53 -17.08 -26.36
N LYS A 259 -15.28 -18.36 -26.05
CA LYS A 259 -16.04 -19.15 -25.06
C LYS A 259 -15.09 -19.91 -24.12
N GLY A 260 -15.62 -20.29 -22.95
CA GLY A 260 -14.92 -21.17 -22.00
C GLY A 260 -13.54 -20.64 -21.60
N LEU A 261 -12.55 -21.54 -21.63
CA LEU A 261 -11.18 -21.26 -21.21
C LEU A 261 -10.51 -20.16 -22.05
N ASP A 262 -10.71 -20.15 -23.37
CA ASP A 262 -10.14 -19.13 -24.27
C ASP A 262 -10.61 -17.72 -23.86
N ARG A 263 -11.91 -17.56 -23.57
CA ARG A 263 -12.45 -16.27 -23.10
C ARG A 263 -11.87 -15.87 -21.75
N GLN A 264 -11.68 -16.82 -20.84
CA GLN A 264 -11.10 -16.56 -19.52
C GLN A 264 -9.64 -16.13 -19.63
N MET A 265 -8.83 -16.82 -20.44
CA MET A 265 -7.42 -16.47 -20.64
C MET A 265 -7.26 -15.14 -21.38
N ALA A 266 -8.11 -14.85 -22.37
CA ALA A 266 -8.15 -13.54 -23.02
C ALA A 266 -8.54 -12.42 -22.04
N GLY A 267 -9.45 -12.69 -21.09
CA GLY A 267 -9.79 -11.78 -20.01
C GLY A 267 -8.62 -11.50 -19.07
N ILE A 268 -7.88 -12.54 -18.68
CA ILE A 268 -6.65 -12.39 -17.88
C ILE A 268 -5.62 -11.55 -18.64
N TYR A 269 -5.39 -11.82 -19.94
CA TYR A 269 -4.51 -11.00 -20.78
C TYR A 269 -4.96 -9.53 -20.77
N ASN A 270 -6.22 -9.25 -21.10
CA ASN A 270 -6.72 -7.89 -21.19
C ASN A 270 -6.59 -7.11 -19.87
N GLN A 271 -6.76 -7.78 -18.73
CA GLN A 271 -6.73 -7.12 -17.43
C GLN A 271 -5.33 -7.01 -16.82
N ARG A 272 -4.45 -7.99 -17.11
CA ARG A 272 -3.23 -8.24 -16.33
C ARG A 272 -2.01 -8.60 -17.19
N GLY A 273 -2.18 -8.75 -18.50
CA GLY A 273 -1.16 -9.28 -19.39
C GLY A 273 0.13 -8.46 -19.39
N HIS A 274 0.05 -7.14 -19.29
CA HIS A 274 1.23 -6.30 -19.17
C HIS A 274 2.01 -6.56 -17.88
N LEU A 275 1.33 -6.59 -16.72
CA LEU A 275 1.98 -6.92 -15.45
C LEU A 275 2.58 -8.33 -15.45
N ILE A 276 1.84 -9.31 -15.99
CA ILE A 276 2.33 -10.68 -16.09
C ILE A 276 3.57 -10.73 -16.97
N ALA A 277 3.60 -10.01 -18.10
CA ALA A 277 4.76 -9.97 -18.99
C ALA A 277 5.97 -9.27 -18.35
N GLU A 278 5.76 -8.17 -17.64
CA GLU A 278 6.80 -7.44 -16.88
C GLU A 278 7.49 -8.37 -15.87
N GLN A 279 6.70 -9.02 -15.01
CA GLN A 279 7.22 -9.91 -13.97
C GLN A 279 7.80 -11.21 -14.54
N ALA A 280 7.21 -11.74 -15.62
CA ALA A 280 7.72 -12.91 -16.31
C ALA A 280 9.09 -12.66 -16.96
N THR A 281 9.28 -11.46 -17.52
CA THR A 281 10.58 -11.02 -18.06
C THR A 281 11.64 -11.00 -16.95
N ALA A 282 11.32 -10.41 -15.80
CA ALA A 282 12.24 -10.31 -14.66
C ALA A 282 12.71 -11.69 -14.16
N LEU A 283 11.84 -12.71 -14.20
CA LEU A 283 12.19 -14.09 -13.81
C LEU A 283 12.68 -14.96 -14.98
N THR A 284 12.71 -14.42 -16.20
CA THR A 284 13.00 -15.19 -17.43
C THR A 284 12.13 -16.44 -17.51
N ILE A 285 10.81 -16.28 -17.37
CA ILE A 285 9.82 -17.36 -17.51
C ILE A 285 8.79 -16.99 -18.58
N PRO A 286 8.13 -17.98 -19.21
CA PRO A 286 7.01 -17.69 -20.10
C PRO A 286 5.81 -17.09 -19.37
N SER A 287 5.21 -16.04 -19.95
CA SER A 287 4.05 -15.36 -19.36
C SER A 287 2.80 -16.25 -19.33
N HIS A 288 2.66 -17.15 -20.30
CA HIS A 288 1.54 -18.09 -20.38
C HIS A 288 1.50 -19.07 -19.19
N ALA A 289 2.65 -19.47 -18.66
CA ALA A 289 2.72 -20.36 -17.52
C ALA A 289 2.23 -19.66 -16.24
N ALA A 290 2.66 -18.43 -16.00
CA ALA A 290 2.21 -17.63 -14.86
C ALA A 290 0.70 -17.32 -14.94
N ALA A 291 0.19 -16.98 -16.13
CA ALA A 291 -1.24 -16.80 -16.36
C ALA A 291 -2.02 -18.12 -16.12
N GLY A 292 -1.46 -19.26 -16.55
CA GLY A 292 -2.03 -20.58 -16.32
C GLY A 292 -2.13 -20.94 -14.83
N ILE A 293 -1.07 -20.68 -14.06
CA ILE A 293 -1.07 -20.84 -12.59
C ILE A 293 -2.18 -19.97 -11.98
N MET A 294 -2.20 -18.67 -12.29
CA MET A 294 -3.23 -17.75 -11.78
C MET A 294 -4.65 -18.25 -12.11
N LYS A 295 -4.86 -18.77 -13.32
CA LYS A 295 -6.15 -19.31 -13.74
C LYS A 295 -6.59 -20.52 -12.92
N VAL A 296 -5.66 -21.42 -12.60
CA VAL A 296 -5.96 -22.65 -11.87
C VAL A 296 -6.17 -22.36 -10.39
N GLU A 297 -5.36 -21.47 -9.80
CA GLU A 297 -5.41 -21.17 -8.36
C GLU A 297 -6.65 -20.36 -7.97
N SER A 298 -7.03 -19.35 -8.76
CA SER A 298 -8.12 -18.42 -8.39
C SER A 298 -9.21 -18.26 -9.45
N GLY A 299 -9.13 -19.01 -10.54
CA GLY A 299 -9.98 -18.75 -11.70
C GLY A 299 -9.56 -17.50 -12.49
N GLY A 300 -8.45 -16.85 -12.11
CA GLY A 300 -8.06 -15.53 -12.60
C GLY A 300 -8.65 -14.37 -11.78
N ALA A 301 -9.28 -14.63 -10.65
CA ALA A 301 -9.89 -13.60 -9.82
C ALA A 301 -8.96 -13.18 -8.67
N THR A 302 -9.00 -11.90 -8.31
CA THR A 302 -8.17 -11.30 -7.25
C THR A 302 -9.03 -10.93 -6.05
N PHE A 303 -10.15 -10.27 -6.33
CA PHE A 303 -11.20 -9.93 -5.37
C PHE A 303 -12.50 -10.65 -5.69
N ASN A 304 -13.27 -10.95 -4.65
CA ASN A 304 -14.64 -11.40 -4.80
C ASN A 304 -15.51 -10.23 -5.25
N ALA A 305 -16.23 -10.40 -6.37
CA ALA A 305 -16.98 -9.31 -6.99
C ALA A 305 -18.15 -8.77 -6.14
N ALA A 306 -18.68 -9.55 -5.19
CA ALA A 306 -19.79 -9.13 -4.34
C ALA A 306 -19.33 -8.36 -3.09
N THR A 307 -18.16 -8.70 -2.56
CA THR A 307 -17.67 -8.18 -1.27
C THR A 307 -16.48 -7.24 -1.39
N ASP A 308 -15.85 -7.20 -2.56
CA ASP A 308 -14.58 -6.49 -2.83
C ASP A 308 -13.41 -6.94 -1.93
N LYS A 309 -13.56 -8.09 -1.26
CA LYS A 309 -12.51 -8.68 -0.42
C LYS A 309 -11.62 -9.61 -1.24
N THR A 310 -10.37 -9.76 -0.79
CA THR A 310 -9.47 -10.76 -1.39
C THR A 310 -10.10 -12.14 -1.34
N ILE A 311 -9.92 -12.91 -2.40
CA ILE A 311 -10.34 -14.32 -2.41
C ILE A 311 -9.45 -15.10 -1.46
N ILE A 312 -10.07 -15.82 -0.54
CA ILE A 312 -9.35 -16.64 0.44
C ILE A 312 -9.90 -18.06 0.49
N ARG A 313 -9.10 -18.95 1.08
CA ARG A 313 -9.57 -20.26 1.51
C ARG A 313 -8.90 -20.62 2.83
N PHE A 314 -9.70 -20.78 3.87
CA PHE A 314 -9.24 -21.11 5.22
C PHE A 314 -9.15 -22.62 5.41
N GLU A 315 -8.02 -23.11 5.90
CA GLU A 315 -7.74 -24.52 6.04
C GLU A 315 -7.72 -24.92 7.53
N ASN A 316 -8.79 -25.58 8.00
CA ASN A 316 -8.95 -26.03 9.38
C ASN A 316 -7.76 -26.88 9.85
N HIS A 317 -7.26 -27.76 9.00
CA HIS A 317 -6.12 -28.62 9.32
C HIS A 317 -4.80 -27.86 9.50
N VAL A 318 -4.65 -26.71 8.83
CA VAL A 318 -3.52 -25.80 9.00
C VAL A 318 -3.71 -24.99 10.29
N PHE A 319 -4.93 -24.56 10.58
CA PHE A 319 -5.24 -23.90 11.86
C PHE A 319 -5.04 -24.81 13.06
N TRP A 320 -5.34 -26.11 12.91
CA TRP A 320 -4.97 -27.13 13.87
C TRP A 320 -3.46 -27.17 14.11
N LYS A 321 -2.66 -27.14 13.05
CA LYS A 321 -1.19 -27.15 13.15
C LYS A 321 -0.66 -25.93 13.92
N TYR A 322 -1.16 -24.72 13.63
CA TYR A 322 -0.64 -23.48 14.22
C TYR A 322 -1.23 -23.13 15.59
N TRP A 323 -2.47 -23.52 15.88
CA TRP A 323 -3.15 -23.18 17.13
C TRP A 323 -3.92 -24.34 17.75
N GLY A 324 -4.69 -25.10 16.97
CA GLY A 324 -5.65 -26.08 17.51
C GLY A 324 -5.01 -27.25 18.27
N LYS A 325 -3.81 -27.70 17.88
CA LYS A 325 -3.11 -28.82 18.56
C LYS A 325 -2.78 -28.52 20.03
N ALA A 326 -2.50 -27.25 20.32
CA ALA A 326 -2.26 -26.77 21.68
C ALA A 326 -3.58 -26.40 22.42
N ASN A 327 -4.67 -26.20 21.69
CA ASN A 327 -5.97 -25.71 22.19
C ASN A 327 -7.10 -26.65 21.77
N LYS A 328 -6.92 -27.96 22.02
CA LYS A 328 -7.73 -29.02 21.41
C LYS A 328 -9.22 -28.87 21.66
N ASP A 329 -9.61 -28.60 22.91
CA ASP A 329 -11.02 -28.50 23.29
C ASP A 329 -11.69 -27.31 22.62
N SER A 330 -11.02 -26.15 22.61
CA SER A 330 -11.53 -24.95 21.94
C SER A 330 -11.59 -25.14 20.42
N PHE A 331 -10.59 -25.78 19.81
CA PHE A 331 -10.64 -26.10 18.39
C PHE A 331 -11.79 -27.06 18.08
N ASN A 332 -11.88 -28.20 18.78
CA ASN A 332 -12.88 -29.24 18.52
C ASN A 332 -14.32 -28.77 18.81
N ALA A 333 -14.49 -27.73 19.63
CA ALA A 333 -15.79 -27.09 19.81
C ALA A 333 -16.29 -26.42 18.53
N HIS A 334 -15.40 -25.96 17.64
CA HIS A 334 -15.77 -25.05 16.54
C HIS A 334 -15.31 -25.47 15.15
N PHE A 335 -14.29 -26.32 15.04
CA PHE A 335 -13.69 -26.72 13.78
C PHE A 335 -13.51 -28.23 13.73
N ASP A 336 -13.75 -28.80 12.55
CA ASP A 336 -13.45 -30.20 12.28
C ASP A 336 -12.83 -30.35 10.89
N PHE A 337 -12.10 -31.43 10.70
CA PHE A 337 -11.55 -31.87 9.43
C PHE A 337 -11.29 -33.37 9.49
N GLU A 338 -11.05 -33.99 8.35
CA GLU A 338 -10.77 -35.43 8.26
C GLU A 338 -9.46 -35.77 8.98
N ARG A 339 -9.60 -36.48 10.11
CA ARG A 339 -8.51 -36.86 11.02
C ARG A 339 -8.41 -38.35 11.27
N THR A 340 -9.26 -39.16 10.64
CA THR A 340 -9.24 -40.62 10.79
C THR A 340 -7.93 -41.20 10.28
N ALA A 341 -7.53 -42.36 10.81
CA ALA A 341 -6.31 -43.03 10.36
C ALA A 341 -6.41 -43.38 8.87
N GLY A 342 -5.47 -42.88 8.07
CA GLY A 342 -5.50 -43.02 6.60
C GLY A 342 -6.34 -41.94 5.88
N GLY A 343 -7.02 -41.07 6.61
CA GLY A 343 -7.76 -39.92 6.09
C GLY A 343 -6.88 -38.81 5.51
N LYS A 344 -7.49 -37.94 4.70
CA LYS A 344 -6.82 -36.80 4.05
C LYS A 344 -7.16 -35.50 4.77
N PRO A 345 -6.23 -34.83 5.48
CA PRO A 345 -6.55 -33.68 6.34
C PRO A 345 -7.08 -32.45 5.61
N PHE A 346 -6.89 -32.37 4.30
CA PHE A 346 -7.46 -31.33 3.43
C PHE A 346 -8.92 -31.59 3.03
N HIS A 347 -9.57 -32.63 3.56
CA HIS A 347 -10.98 -32.96 3.36
C HIS A 347 -11.79 -32.79 4.65
N GLY A 348 -13.13 -32.72 4.51
CA GLY A 348 -14.06 -32.76 5.63
C GLY A 348 -14.05 -31.51 6.51
N HIS A 349 -13.62 -30.36 5.98
CA HIS A 349 -13.53 -29.11 6.73
C HIS A 349 -14.92 -28.61 7.08
N LYS A 350 -15.19 -28.52 8.38
CA LYS A 350 -16.46 -28.03 8.92
C LYS A 350 -16.22 -27.00 10.01
N TRP A 351 -17.19 -26.11 10.19
CA TRP A 351 -17.14 -25.14 11.27
C TRP A 351 -18.51 -24.93 11.92
N ARG A 352 -18.51 -24.32 13.10
CA ARG A 352 -19.71 -23.78 13.76
C ARG A 352 -19.34 -22.69 14.75
N GLU A 353 -20.16 -21.64 14.82
CA GLU A 353 -19.91 -20.49 15.71
C GLU A 353 -20.21 -20.82 17.18
N SER A 354 -21.27 -21.60 17.44
CA SER A 354 -21.60 -22.10 18.77
C SER A 354 -21.12 -23.54 18.95
N ALA A 355 -20.57 -23.86 20.12
CA ALA A 355 -20.13 -25.21 20.47
C ALA A 355 -21.28 -26.25 20.49
N THR A 356 -22.53 -25.80 20.56
CA THR A 356 -23.74 -26.63 20.48
C THR A 356 -24.50 -26.46 19.17
N GLY A 357 -23.98 -25.64 18.24
CA GLY A 357 -24.60 -25.41 16.94
C GLY A 357 -24.39 -26.56 15.95
N GLU A 358 -25.15 -26.49 14.86
CA GLU A 358 -25.00 -27.37 13.71
C GLU A 358 -23.68 -27.11 12.97
N TRP A 359 -23.05 -28.18 12.50
CA TRP A 359 -21.87 -28.09 11.66
C TRP A 359 -22.24 -27.61 10.26
N SER A 360 -21.44 -26.70 9.72
CA SER A 360 -21.61 -26.18 8.36
C SER A 360 -20.34 -26.34 7.55
N ASP A 361 -20.52 -26.65 6.26
CA ASP A 361 -19.46 -26.46 5.27
C ASP A 361 -19.34 -24.96 4.94
N PHE A 362 -18.16 -24.52 4.51
CA PHE A 362 -17.91 -23.10 4.19
C PHE A 362 -17.08 -22.90 2.92
N HIS A 363 -16.41 -23.95 2.45
CA HIS A 363 -15.62 -23.87 1.21
C HIS A 363 -16.49 -23.59 -0.01
N GLY A 364 -15.98 -22.72 -0.88
CA GLY A 364 -16.69 -22.28 -2.09
C GLY A 364 -17.58 -21.05 -1.89
N ASP A 365 -17.78 -20.62 -0.65
CA ASP A 365 -18.50 -19.38 -0.31
C ASP A 365 -17.53 -18.40 0.35
N GLN A 366 -17.23 -17.31 -0.34
CA GLN A 366 -16.27 -16.31 0.15
C GLN A 366 -16.76 -15.55 1.39
N GLU A 367 -18.07 -15.30 1.55
CA GLU A 367 -18.58 -14.68 2.77
C GLU A 367 -18.42 -15.62 3.96
N ALA A 368 -18.71 -16.91 3.76
CA ALA A 368 -18.50 -17.94 4.77
C ALA A 368 -17.01 -18.08 5.13
N GLU A 369 -16.11 -18.18 4.15
CA GLU A 369 -14.66 -18.22 4.36
C GLU A 369 -14.17 -17.03 5.21
N TRP A 370 -14.64 -15.81 4.88
CA TRP A 370 -14.30 -14.60 5.63
C TRP A 370 -14.86 -14.58 7.05
N ARG A 371 -16.05 -15.13 7.27
CA ARG A 371 -16.63 -15.29 8.61
C ARG A 371 -15.83 -16.29 9.44
N VAL A 372 -15.47 -17.43 8.84
CA VAL A 372 -14.70 -18.50 9.50
C VAL A 372 -13.32 -18.01 9.92
N ILE A 373 -12.58 -17.33 9.03
CA ILE A 373 -11.24 -16.83 9.39
C ILE A 373 -11.31 -15.72 10.46
N ALA A 374 -12.33 -14.86 10.43
CA ALA A 374 -12.54 -13.85 11.46
C ALA A 374 -12.84 -14.48 12.83
N PHE A 375 -13.63 -15.55 12.84
CA PHE A 375 -13.90 -16.33 14.04
C PHE A 375 -12.66 -17.09 14.54
N ALA A 376 -11.90 -17.72 13.64
CA ALA A 376 -10.62 -18.34 13.98
C ALA A 376 -9.62 -17.32 14.58
N ALA A 377 -9.59 -16.11 14.03
CA ALA A 377 -8.75 -15.02 14.53
C ALA A 377 -9.16 -14.53 15.93
N SER A 378 -10.46 -14.58 16.27
CA SER A 378 -10.93 -14.20 17.61
C SER A 378 -10.53 -15.24 18.67
N LEU A 379 -10.41 -16.52 18.29
CA LEU A 379 -10.00 -17.61 19.17
C LEU A 379 -8.47 -17.75 19.29
N GLY A 380 -7.77 -17.80 18.15
CA GLY A 380 -6.35 -18.15 18.09
C GLY A 380 -5.40 -17.01 17.73
N GLY A 381 -5.93 -15.79 17.60
CA GLY A 381 -5.19 -14.63 17.12
C GLY A 381 -5.06 -14.57 15.60
N GLN A 382 -5.00 -13.35 15.06
CA GLN A 382 -4.98 -13.10 13.62
C GLN A 382 -3.82 -13.80 12.91
N GLU A 383 -2.63 -13.82 13.51
CA GLU A 383 -1.46 -14.43 12.88
C GLU A 383 -1.64 -15.92 12.61
N ASN A 384 -2.14 -16.69 13.58
CA ASN A 384 -2.37 -18.13 13.39
C ASN A 384 -3.52 -18.38 12.39
N ALA A 385 -4.59 -17.59 12.46
CA ALA A 385 -5.70 -17.72 11.53
C ALA A 385 -5.26 -17.40 10.09
N TYR A 386 -4.48 -16.34 9.89
CA TYR A 386 -4.10 -15.89 8.56
C TYR A 386 -2.98 -16.74 7.96
N LYS A 387 -2.10 -17.30 8.78
CA LYS A 387 -1.20 -18.39 8.38
C LYS A 387 -1.94 -19.59 7.80
N SER A 388 -3.18 -19.79 8.26
CA SER A 388 -4.02 -20.94 7.94
C SER A 388 -4.96 -20.70 6.77
N ALA A 389 -4.80 -19.61 6.01
CA ALA A 389 -5.55 -19.38 4.78
C ALA A 389 -4.62 -19.13 3.59
N SER A 390 -5.07 -19.49 2.39
CA SER A 390 -4.50 -19.00 1.13
C SER A 390 -5.12 -17.67 0.73
N TRP A 391 -4.34 -16.84 0.03
CA TRP A 391 -4.72 -15.46 -0.28
C TRP A 391 -4.55 -15.11 -1.75
N GLY A 392 -5.59 -14.49 -2.31
CA GLY A 392 -5.57 -13.76 -3.58
C GLY A 392 -5.36 -14.61 -4.83
N ALA A 393 -4.98 -13.92 -5.91
CA ALA A 393 -4.79 -14.46 -7.25
C ALA A 393 -3.98 -15.76 -7.33
N GLY A 394 -2.93 -15.86 -6.52
CA GLY A 394 -2.02 -17.00 -6.50
C GLY A 394 -2.33 -18.04 -5.44
N GLN A 395 -3.36 -17.82 -4.61
CA GLN A 395 -3.68 -18.65 -3.44
C GLN A 395 -2.44 -19.03 -2.61
N VAL A 396 -1.52 -18.07 -2.41
CA VAL A 396 -0.34 -18.32 -1.58
C VAL A 396 -0.79 -18.48 -0.13
N MET A 397 -0.45 -19.61 0.48
CA MET A 397 -0.75 -19.87 1.89
C MET A 397 -0.06 -18.84 2.78
N GLY A 398 -0.78 -18.30 3.76
CA GLY A 398 -0.30 -17.24 4.64
C GLY A 398 0.89 -17.66 5.50
N PHE A 399 1.09 -18.96 5.76
CA PHE A 399 2.32 -19.42 6.41
C PHE A 399 3.59 -19.21 5.57
N ASN A 400 3.45 -18.93 4.28
CA ASN A 400 4.54 -18.53 3.38
C ASN A 400 4.75 -17.01 3.34
N HIS A 401 4.16 -16.24 4.27
CA HIS A 401 4.27 -14.78 4.28
C HIS A 401 5.72 -14.29 4.13
N SER A 402 6.67 -14.88 4.87
CA SER A 402 8.08 -14.51 4.80
C SER A 402 8.74 -14.89 3.48
N THR A 403 8.27 -15.96 2.84
CA THR A 403 8.73 -16.39 1.52
C THR A 403 8.35 -15.36 0.46
N VAL A 404 7.15 -14.78 0.55
CA VAL A 404 6.69 -13.75 -0.41
C VAL A 404 6.92 -12.32 0.07
N GLY A 405 7.85 -12.11 1.01
CA GLY A 405 8.35 -10.80 1.38
C GLY A 405 7.59 -10.04 2.48
N PHE A 406 6.77 -10.73 3.28
CA PHE A 406 6.03 -10.14 4.41
C PHE A 406 6.52 -10.67 5.76
N ASN A 407 6.61 -9.83 6.78
CA ASN A 407 7.06 -10.23 8.11
C ASN A 407 6.02 -11.03 8.89
N THR A 408 4.73 -10.82 8.60
CA THR A 408 3.62 -11.56 9.22
C THR A 408 2.56 -11.97 8.20
N ALA A 409 1.75 -12.98 8.52
CA ALA A 409 0.60 -13.33 7.70
C ALA A 409 -0.49 -12.25 7.74
N VAL A 410 -0.59 -11.50 8.84
CA VAL A 410 -1.46 -10.33 8.98
C VAL A 410 -1.16 -9.25 7.94
N GLU A 411 0.11 -8.95 7.75
CA GLU A 411 0.61 -7.96 6.81
C GLU A 411 0.43 -8.39 5.36
N MET A 412 0.75 -9.65 5.05
CA MET A 412 0.46 -10.25 3.74
C MET A 412 -1.02 -10.10 3.37
N ALA A 413 -1.92 -10.48 4.29
CA ALA A 413 -3.36 -10.34 4.11
C ALA A 413 -3.79 -8.88 3.94
N ALA A 414 -3.25 -7.96 4.75
CA ALA A 414 -3.58 -6.54 4.67
C ALA A 414 -3.16 -5.92 3.33
N GLN A 415 -2.02 -6.34 2.78
CA GLN A 415 -1.54 -5.88 1.47
C GLN A 415 -2.38 -6.47 0.34
N TYR A 416 -2.64 -7.78 0.37
CA TYR A 416 -3.43 -8.43 -0.69
C TYR A 416 -4.86 -7.90 -0.74
N ASN A 417 -5.45 -7.54 0.40
CA ASN A 417 -6.77 -6.89 0.47
C ASN A 417 -6.85 -5.50 -0.16
N LYS A 418 -5.74 -4.86 -0.52
CA LYS A 418 -5.74 -3.50 -1.07
C LYS A 418 -5.19 -3.44 -2.49
N SER A 419 -4.58 -4.51 -2.99
CA SER A 419 -3.76 -4.45 -4.20
C SER A 419 -3.77 -5.75 -4.99
N GLU A 420 -4.50 -5.73 -6.11
CA GLU A 420 -4.43 -6.78 -7.14
C GLU A 420 -3.00 -7.01 -7.63
N ARG A 421 -2.23 -5.93 -7.86
CA ARG A 421 -0.82 -6.03 -8.24
C ARG A 421 -0.04 -6.85 -7.23
N SER A 422 -0.21 -6.58 -5.94
CA SER A 422 0.53 -7.31 -4.89
C SER A 422 0.14 -8.78 -4.83
N GLN A 423 -1.12 -9.13 -5.10
CA GLN A 423 -1.53 -10.54 -5.21
C GLN A 423 -0.84 -11.22 -6.41
N ILE A 424 -0.75 -10.54 -7.56
CA ILE A 424 -0.13 -11.07 -8.78
C ILE A 424 1.40 -11.17 -8.60
N THR A 425 2.06 -10.13 -8.09
CA THR A 425 3.49 -10.16 -7.73
C THR A 425 3.79 -11.30 -6.76
N GLY A 426 2.87 -11.60 -5.84
CA GLY A 426 2.97 -12.75 -4.94
C GLY A 426 3.17 -14.10 -5.64
N ILE A 427 2.60 -14.29 -6.84
CA ILE A 427 2.80 -15.50 -7.65
C ILE A 427 4.27 -15.59 -8.08
N PHE A 428 4.83 -14.51 -8.60
CA PHE A 428 6.21 -14.46 -9.09
C PHE A 428 7.23 -14.58 -7.95
N GLU A 429 7.00 -13.89 -6.84
CA GLU A 429 7.80 -14.02 -5.63
C GLU A 429 7.78 -15.47 -5.11
N TYR A 430 6.62 -16.12 -5.10
CA TYR A 430 6.52 -17.53 -4.72
C TYR A 430 7.28 -18.46 -5.67
N ILE A 431 7.16 -18.25 -6.99
CA ILE A 431 7.92 -19.02 -8.00
C ILE A 431 9.42 -18.86 -7.80
N ARG A 432 9.89 -17.63 -7.58
CA ARG A 432 11.31 -17.32 -7.38
C ARG A 432 11.85 -18.02 -6.13
N GLU A 433 11.21 -17.78 -5.00
CA GLU A 433 11.74 -18.17 -3.68
C GLU A 433 11.60 -19.67 -3.40
N ASN A 434 10.70 -20.37 -4.11
CA ASN A 434 10.61 -21.83 -4.08
C ASN A 434 11.40 -22.52 -5.21
N ASN A 435 12.25 -21.79 -5.93
CA ASN A 435 13.07 -22.31 -7.03
C ASN A 435 12.26 -23.00 -8.15
N LEU A 436 11.04 -22.52 -8.40
CA LEU A 436 10.16 -23.10 -9.42
C LEU A 436 10.40 -22.52 -10.81
N ALA A 437 11.18 -21.44 -10.94
CA ALA A 437 11.42 -20.76 -12.23
C ALA A 437 11.95 -21.69 -13.32
N GLN A 438 12.83 -22.64 -12.98
CA GLN A 438 13.33 -23.63 -13.93
C GLN A 438 12.22 -24.57 -14.40
N ALA A 439 11.43 -25.12 -13.46
CA ALA A 439 10.30 -25.98 -13.80
C ALA A 439 9.25 -25.25 -14.67
N VAL A 440 9.02 -23.97 -14.41
CA VAL A 440 8.15 -23.12 -15.24
C VAL A 440 8.71 -22.98 -16.67
N ARG A 441 10.01 -22.72 -16.83
CA ARG A 441 10.66 -22.64 -18.16
C ARG A 441 10.61 -23.96 -18.93
N ASP A 442 10.81 -25.08 -18.23
CA ASP A 442 10.82 -26.40 -18.83
C ASP A 442 9.40 -26.96 -19.06
N ALA A 443 8.36 -26.16 -18.75
CA ALA A 443 6.96 -26.58 -18.75
C ALA A 443 6.69 -27.84 -17.88
N ASP A 444 7.51 -28.07 -16.85
CA ASP A 444 7.30 -29.11 -15.84
C ASP A 444 6.24 -28.65 -14.83
N TYR A 445 5.00 -28.64 -15.30
CA TYR A 445 3.85 -28.25 -14.48
C TYR A 445 3.56 -29.24 -13.35
N ALA A 446 4.11 -30.46 -13.39
CA ALA A 446 3.98 -31.40 -12.28
C ALA A 446 4.82 -30.95 -11.08
N THR A 447 6.02 -30.44 -11.31
CA THR A 447 6.84 -29.82 -10.25
C THR A 447 6.22 -28.51 -9.76
N VAL A 448 5.70 -27.66 -10.66
CA VAL A 448 4.99 -26.43 -10.27
C VAL A 448 3.77 -26.75 -9.40
N ALA A 449 2.92 -27.69 -9.84
CA ALA A 449 1.73 -28.10 -9.11
C ALA A 449 2.07 -28.70 -7.74
N ALA A 450 3.15 -29.49 -7.65
CA ALA A 450 3.62 -30.04 -6.39
C ALA A 450 4.11 -28.95 -5.42
N GLY A 451 4.66 -27.85 -5.93
CA GLY A 451 5.05 -26.69 -5.14
C GLY A 451 3.85 -26.01 -4.46
N TYR A 452 2.80 -25.70 -5.23
CA TYR A 452 1.60 -25.02 -4.72
C TYR A 452 0.66 -25.93 -3.92
N ASN A 453 0.35 -27.11 -4.46
CA ASN A 453 -0.76 -27.95 -4.01
C ASN A 453 -0.29 -29.24 -3.30
N GLY A 454 1.03 -29.45 -3.19
CA GLY A 454 1.61 -30.70 -2.71
C GLY A 454 1.52 -31.85 -3.73
N SER A 455 2.11 -32.99 -3.37
CA SER A 455 2.29 -34.11 -4.31
C SER A 455 1.02 -34.90 -4.64
N GLY A 456 -0.05 -34.76 -3.84
CA GLY A 456 -1.22 -35.63 -3.89
C GLY A 456 -2.09 -35.52 -5.14
N GLN A 457 -2.09 -34.36 -5.82
CA GLN A 457 -2.89 -34.11 -7.03
C GLN A 457 -2.07 -33.49 -8.17
N LYS A 458 -0.74 -33.60 -8.11
CA LYS A 458 0.16 -32.86 -9.01
C LYS A 458 -0.13 -33.09 -10.51
N ALA A 459 -0.52 -34.31 -10.91
CA ALA A 459 -0.83 -34.63 -12.31
C ALA A 459 -2.10 -33.90 -12.80
N THR A 460 -3.15 -33.88 -11.96
CA THR A 460 -4.41 -33.18 -12.25
C THR A 460 -4.17 -31.68 -12.40
N TYR A 461 -3.50 -31.07 -11.44
CA TYR A 461 -3.18 -29.63 -11.49
C TYR A 461 -2.23 -29.30 -12.63
N ALA A 462 -1.23 -30.13 -12.91
CA ALA A 462 -0.33 -29.94 -14.05
C ALA A 462 -1.09 -29.91 -15.39
N ALA A 463 -2.06 -30.82 -15.58
CA ALA A 463 -2.88 -30.85 -16.78
C ALA A 463 -3.76 -29.59 -16.91
N LEU A 464 -4.31 -29.09 -15.80
CA LEU A 464 -5.10 -27.85 -15.78
C LEU A 464 -4.24 -26.62 -16.09
N ILE A 465 -3.04 -26.52 -15.48
CA ILE A 465 -2.10 -25.42 -15.73
C ILE A 465 -1.67 -25.44 -17.18
N LYS A 466 -1.34 -26.63 -17.72
CA LYS A 466 -0.98 -26.79 -19.13
C LYS A 466 -2.10 -26.32 -20.05
N ALA A 467 -3.33 -26.77 -19.83
CA ALA A 467 -4.47 -26.39 -20.66
C ALA A 467 -4.70 -24.86 -20.64
N ALA A 468 -4.59 -24.23 -19.47
CA ALA A 468 -4.70 -22.79 -19.34
C ALA A 468 -3.55 -22.04 -20.02
N ALA A 469 -2.31 -22.54 -19.89
CA ALA A 469 -1.13 -21.98 -20.53
C ALA A 469 -1.23 -22.07 -22.07
N ASP A 470 -1.60 -23.24 -22.61
CA ASP A 470 -1.81 -23.45 -24.05
C ASP A 470 -2.92 -22.52 -24.59
N ALA A 471 -4.02 -22.37 -23.85
CA ALA A 471 -5.11 -21.45 -24.21
C ALA A 471 -4.66 -19.99 -24.19
N TYR A 472 -3.85 -19.58 -23.21
CA TYR A 472 -3.28 -18.23 -23.17
C TYR A 472 -2.39 -17.99 -24.40
N GLN A 473 -1.44 -18.88 -24.69
CA GLN A 473 -0.59 -18.78 -25.88
C GLN A 473 -1.41 -18.65 -27.18
N LYS A 474 -2.48 -19.45 -27.30
CA LYS A 474 -3.37 -19.42 -28.45
C LYS A 474 -4.04 -18.06 -28.63
N VAL A 475 -4.66 -17.52 -27.57
CA VAL A 475 -5.43 -16.26 -27.67
C VAL A 475 -4.53 -15.02 -27.70
N THR A 476 -3.31 -15.11 -27.20
CA THR A 476 -2.34 -14.00 -27.19
C THR A 476 -1.35 -14.04 -28.37
N LYS A 477 -1.60 -14.87 -29.38
CA LYS A 477 -0.72 -14.95 -30.56
C LYS A 477 -0.63 -13.59 -31.27
N GLY A 478 0.60 -13.10 -31.44
CA GLY A 478 0.87 -11.81 -32.10
C GLY A 478 0.60 -10.58 -31.21
N LYS A 479 0.40 -10.79 -29.91
CA LYS A 479 0.20 -9.71 -28.93
C LYS A 479 1.51 -9.25 -28.31
N THR A 480 1.55 -8.00 -27.86
CA THR A 480 2.79 -7.32 -27.43
C THR A 480 3.22 -7.68 -26.01
N HIS A 481 2.28 -7.98 -25.12
CA HIS A 481 2.57 -8.29 -23.71
C HIS A 481 2.69 -9.80 -23.48
N VAL A 482 3.59 -10.43 -24.23
CA VAL A 482 3.81 -11.89 -24.17
C VAL A 482 5.30 -12.18 -24.08
N VAL A 483 5.68 -13.00 -23.11
CA VAL A 483 7.04 -13.54 -22.93
C VAL A 483 6.93 -15.03 -23.23
N ASN A 484 7.74 -15.51 -24.18
CA ASN A 484 7.73 -16.90 -24.63
C ASN A 484 8.83 -17.73 -23.96
#